data_AF-A0A8X6T4Y1-F1
#
_entry.id   AF-A0A8X6T4Y1-F1
#
_cell.length_a   1.000
_cell.length_b   1.000
_cell.length_c   1.000
_cell.angle_alpha   90.00
_cell.angle_beta   90.00
_cell.angle_gamma   90.00
#
_symmetry.space_group_name_H-M   'P 1'
#
loop_
_entity.id
_entity.type
_entity.pdbx_description
1 polymer ?
#
loop_
_entity_poly.entity_id
_entity_poly.type
_entity_poly.pdbx_seq_one_letter_code
_entity_poly.pdbx_strand_id
1 'polypeptide(L)'
;MVERTVGIAKSIRRKAKEDKRDYLVGLMEYRNTPISGLDLSPAQIIFNRRLKTKLPISNKLLNAELFNNIREKLIKRQNIQKLHCDKNAHPFPELKQGENARILNFKNKTWESAKIVSKHKLHPRSYFVKNQSGKILRRNRKHIRK
;
A
#
# COMPACT_ATOMS: atom_id res chain seq x y z
N MET A 1 -0.46 1.70 0.22
CA MET A 1 -1.32 1.49 1.41
C MET A 1 -2.70 0.95 1.00
N VAL A 2 -3.37 1.56 0.03
CA VAL A 2 -4.72 1.16 -0.43
C VAL A 2 -4.82 -0.32 -0.84
N GLU A 3 -3.91 -0.83 -1.66
CA GLU A 3 -3.96 -2.23 -2.14
C GLU A 3 -3.97 -3.25 -1.00
N ARG A 4 -3.16 -3.03 0.05
CA ARG A 4 -3.11 -3.92 1.21
C ARG A 4 -4.41 -3.89 1.99
N THR A 5 -5.00 -2.71 2.19
CA THR A 5 -6.29 -2.55 2.86
C THR A 5 -7.41 -3.25 2.09
N VAL A 6 -7.43 -3.14 0.76
CA VAL A 6 -8.37 -3.87 -0.10
C VAL A 6 -8.20 -5.38 0.05
N GLY A 7 -6.95 -5.87 0.11
CA GLY A 7 -6.66 -7.27 0.37
C GLY A 7 -7.20 -7.76 1.72
N ILE A 8 -7.06 -6.95 2.78
CA ILE A 8 -7.61 -7.25 4.11
C ILE A 8 -9.14 -7.31 4.06
N ALA A 9 -9.79 -6.31 3.46
CA ALA A 9 -11.25 -6.27 3.33
C ALA A 9 -11.81 -7.48 2.56
N LYS A 10 -11.16 -7.85 1.44
CA LYS A 10 -11.51 -9.06 0.68
C LYS A 10 -11.34 -10.32 1.52
N SER A 11 -10.27 -10.42 2.30
CA SER A 11 -10.02 -11.55 3.20
C SER A 11 -11.09 -11.68 4.28
N ILE A 12 -11.46 -10.57 4.94
CA ILE A 12 -12.56 -10.53 5.93
C ILE A 12 -13.86 -11.01 5.31
N ARG A 13 -14.22 -10.49 4.14
CA ARG A 13 -15.44 -10.88 3.42
C ARG A 13 -15.44 -12.37 3.04
N ARG A 14 -14.30 -12.90 2.58
CA ARG A 14 -14.17 -14.31 2.21
C ARG A 14 -14.38 -15.21 3.44
N LYS A 15 -13.70 -14.94 4.55
CA LYS A 15 -13.83 -15.71 5.80
C LYS A 15 -15.26 -15.66 6.35
N ALA A 16 -15.90 -14.50 6.33
CA ALA A 16 -17.29 -14.36 6.76
C ALA A 16 -18.26 -15.21 5.91
N LYS A 17 -18.01 -15.30 4.59
CA LYS A 17 -18.79 -16.16 3.70
C LYS A 17 -18.59 -17.65 4.02
N GLU A 18 -17.36 -18.08 4.27
CA GLU A 18 -17.02 -19.45 4.68
C GLU A 18 -17.72 -19.83 5.99
N ASP A 19 -17.73 -18.91 6.97
CA ASP A 19 -18.37 -19.09 8.28
C ASP A 19 -19.90 -18.89 8.27
N LYS A 20 -20.50 -18.55 7.12
CA LYS A 20 -21.92 -18.15 6.98
C LYS A 20 -22.36 -17.03 7.95
N ARG A 21 -21.48 -16.05 8.17
CA ARG A 21 -21.70 -14.90 9.06
C ARG A 21 -21.69 -13.60 8.27
N ASP A 22 -22.26 -12.54 8.88
CA ASP A 22 -22.17 -11.20 8.33
C ASP A 22 -20.74 -10.66 8.42
N TYR A 23 -20.21 -10.18 7.28
CA TYR A 23 -18.88 -9.58 7.17
C TYR A 23 -18.74 -8.28 7.98
N LEU A 24 -19.84 -7.59 8.27
CA LEU A 24 -19.83 -6.37 9.10
C LEU A 24 -19.29 -6.65 10.51
N VAL A 25 -19.53 -7.85 11.04
CA VAL A 25 -18.97 -8.28 12.34
C VAL A 25 -17.44 -8.35 12.25
N GLY A 26 -16.91 -9.00 11.21
CA GLY A 26 -15.45 -9.07 11.01
C GLY A 26 -14.80 -7.70 10.78
N LEU A 27 -15.49 -6.79 10.10
CA LEU A 27 -15.02 -5.42 9.91
C LEU A 27 -15.03 -4.61 11.23
N MET A 28 -16.05 -4.82 12.07
CA MET A 28 -16.13 -4.23 13.41
C MET A 28 -14.97 -4.67 14.29
N GLU A 29 -14.69 -5.97 14.34
CA GLU A 29 -13.56 -6.52 15.11
C GLU A 29 -12.21 -6.01 14.58
N TYR A 30 -12.05 -5.94 13.26
CA TYR A 30 -10.84 -5.38 12.65
C TYR A 30 -10.61 -3.91 13.06
N ARG A 31 -11.68 -3.11 13.11
CA ARG A 31 -11.60 -1.70 13.57
C ARG A 31 -11.23 -1.57 15.04
N ASN A 32 -11.54 -2.56 15.87
CA ASN A 32 -11.19 -2.59 17.29
C ASN A 32 -9.86 -3.29 17.59
N THR A 33 -9.22 -3.91 16.59
CA THR A 33 -7.95 -4.61 16.77
C THR A 33 -6.79 -3.60 16.79
N PRO A 34 -5.92 -3.60 17.82
CA PRO A 34 -4.76 -2.71 17.88
C PRO A 34 -3.78 -2.91 16.71
N ILE A 35 -3.23 -1.81 16.19
CA ILE A 35 -2.35 -1.83 15.01
C ILE A 35 -0.89 -2.11 15.40
N SER A 36 -0.54 -3.37 15.74
CA SER A 36 0.84 -3.78 16.14
C SER A 36 1.58 -2.64 16.87
N GLY A 37 2.86 -2.27 16.70
CA GLY A 37 3.54 -1.18 17.44
C GLY A 37 2.99 0.28 17.43
N LEU A 38 1.68 0.51 17.57
CA LEU A 38 1.02 1.75 17.97
C LEU A 38 0.13 1.55 19.23
N ASP A 39 -0.21 0.31 19.58
CA ASP A 39 -1.13 -0.10 20.67
C ASP A 39 -2.54 0.53 20.62
N LEU A 40 -2.87 1.22 19.54
CA LEU A 40 -4.18 1.82 19.27
C LEU A 40 -4.86 1.10 18.10
N SER A 41 -6.18 0.96 18.20
CA SER A 41 -7.03 0.43 17.13
C SER A 41 -7.46 1.52 16.14
N PRO A 42 -7.83 1.15 14.89
CA PRO A 42 -8.38 2.10 13.94
C PRO A 42 -9.57 2.91 14.47
N ALA A 43 -10.45 2.28 15.27
CA ALA A 43 -11.59 2.95 15.90
C ALA A 43 -11.14 4.02 16.89
N GLN A 44 -10.13 3.74 17.70
CA GLN A 44 -9.58 4.73 18.64
C GLN A 44 -8.91 5.90 17.93
N ILE A 45 -8.26 5.67 16.79
CA ILE A 45 -7.61 6.75 16.01
C ILE A 45 -8.63 7.70 15.39
N ILE A 46 -9.78 7.18 14.94
CA ILE A 46 -10.77 7.96 14.20
C ILE A 46 -11.85 8.54 15.13
N PHE A 47 -12.30 7.76 16.10
CA PHE A 47 -13.44 8.08 16.96
C PHE A 47 -13.05 8.34 18.42
N ASN A 48 -11.75 8.29 18.74
CA ASN A 48 -11.25 8.43 20.11
C ASN A 48 -11.83 7.40 21.10
N ARG A 49 -12.45 6.32 20.64
CA ARG A 49 -13.09 5.31 21.49
C ARG A 49 -13.07 3.93 20.83
N ARG A 50 -13.34 2.88 21.61
CA ARG A 50 -13.59 1.54 21.07
C ARG A 50 -15.06 1.40 20.67
N LEU A 51 -15.32 0.61 19.62
CA LEU A 51 -16.69 0.26 19.24
C LEU A 51 -17.17 -0.91 20.11
N LYS A 52 -18.45 -0.93 20.42
CA LYS A 52 -19.07 -2.06 21.14
C LYS A 52 -19.01 -3.31 20.27
N THR A 53 -18.39 -4.37 20.78
CA THR A 53 -18.29 -5.68 20.13
C THR A 53 -19.30 -6.66 20.73
N LYS A 54 -19.30 -7.91 20.23
CA LYS A 54 -20.11 -9.00 20.81
C LYS A 54 -19.54 -9.51 22.13
N LEU A 55 -18.27 -9.26 22.39
CA LEU A 55 -17.63 -9.62 23.65
C LEU A 55 -17.96 -8.57 24.72
N PRO A 56 -18.15 -8.98 25.98
CA PRO A 56 -18.35 -8.04 27.07
C PRO A 56 -17.12 -7.14 27.20
N ILE A 57 -17.37 -5.83 27.29
CA ILE A 57 -16.34 -4.81 27.42
C ILE A 57 -16.77 -3.81 28.50
N SER A 58 -15.82 -3.33 29.29
CA SER A 58 -16.07 -2.30 30.29
C SER A 58 -16.55 -1.00 29.64
N ASN A 59 -17.60 -0.39 30.21
CA ASN A 59 -18.15 0.88 29.74
C ASN A 59 -17.09 2.00 29.69
N LYS A 60 -16.10 1.96 30.58
CA LYS A 60 -14.99 2.92 30.59
C LYS A 60 -14.23 2.97 29.26
N LEU A 61 -14.09 1.82 28.59
CA LEU A 61 -13.37 1.70 27.31
C LEU A 61 -14.20 2.13 26.09
N LEU A 62 -15.53 2.29 26.27
CA LEU A 62 -16.45 2.76 25.22
C LEU A 62 -16.53 4.30 25.19
N ASN A 63 -16.10 4.96 26.25
CA ASN A 63 -16.03 6.41 26.34
C ASN A 63 -14.88 6.95 25.49
N ALA A 64 -14.99 8.21 25.09
CA ALA A 64 -13.93 8.88 24.36
C ALA A 64 -12.71 9.14 25.26
N GLU A 65 -11.53 8.91 24.70
CA GLU A 65 -10.22 9.12 25.31
C GLU A 65 -9.35 9.92 24.32
N LEU A 66 -8.62 10.91 24.83
CA LEU A 66 -7.72 11.70 23.99
C LEU A 66 -6.38 11.01 23.85
N PHE A 67 -6.00 10.71 22.62
CA PHE A 67 -4.70 10.13 22.30
C PHE A 67 -3.79 11.18 21.67
N ASN A 68 -2.68 11.49 22.35
CA ASN A 68 -1.69 12.45 21.84
C ASN A 68 -0.64 11.74 20.96
N ASN A 69 -0.01 12.52 20.08
CA ASN A 69 1.14 12.11 19.26
C ASN A 69 0.89 10.89 18.36
N ILE A 70 -0.38 10.60 18.01
CA ILE A 70 -0.74 9.47 17.12
C ILE A 70 -0.01 9.59 15.78
N ARG A 71 0.02 10.80 15.20
CA ARG A 71 0.64 11.06 13.91
C ARG A 71 2.14 10.76 13.93
N GLU A 72 2.85 11.20 14.97
CA GLU A 72 4.29 10.97 15.12
C GLU A 72 4.59 9.48 15.27
N LYS A 73 3.82 8.77 16.11
CA LYS A 73 3.94 7.31 16.28
C LYS A 73 3.68 6.57 14.95
N LEU A 74 2.68 7.00 14.17
CA LEU A 74 2.39 6.44 12.84
C LEU A 74 3.54 6.67 11.86
N ILE A 75 4.11 7.87 11.82
CA ILE A 75 5.27 8.20 10.98
C ILE A 75 6.49 7.36 11.39
N LYS A 76 6.80 7.28 12.69
CA LYS A 76 7.89 6.45 13.21
C LYS A 76 7.72 4.99 12.80
N ARG A 77 6.52 4.44 12.96
CA ARG A 77 6.19 3.08 12.53
C ARG A 77 6.35 2.89 11.02
N GLN A 78 5.96 3.88 10.21
CA GLN A 78 6.14 3.82 8.75
C GLN A 78 7.62 3.86 8.36
N ASN A 79 8.42 4.67 9.04
CA ASN A 79 9.87 4.77 8.83
C ASN A 79 10.59 3.46 9.18
N ILE A 80 10.24 2.82 10.31
CA ILE A 80 10.78 1.51 10.67
C ILE A 80 10.45 0.47 9.61
N GLN A 81 9.19 0.37 9.18
CA GLN A 81 8.79 -0.55 8.11
C GLN A 81 9.55 -0.28 6.80
N LYS A 82 9.74 1.00 6.45
CA LYS A 82 10.53 1.40 5.29
C LYS A 82 11.98 0.92 5.42
N LEU A 83 12.63 1.20 6.56
CA LEU A 83 14.01 0.77 6.82
C LEU A 83 14.17 -0.74 6.63
N HIS A 84 13.30 -1.54 7.24
CA HIS A 84 13.33 -3.00 7.08
C HIS A 84 13.11 -3.47 5.65
N CYS A 85 12.15 -2.86 4.93
CA CYS A 85 11.89 -3.18 3.54
C CYS A 85 13.05 -2.80 2.62
N ASP A 86 13.71 -1.67 2.90
CA ASP A 86 14.79 -1.13 2.08
C ASP A 86 16.15 -1.84 2.35
N LYS A 87 16.29 -2.64 3.42
CA LYS A 87 17.55 -3.35 3.76
C LYS A 87 18.12 -4.18 2.60
N ASN A 88 17.24 -4.87 1.87
CA ASN A 88 17.62 -5.74 0.75
C ASN A 88 17.30 -5.09 -0.62
N ALA A 89 16.94 -3.81 -0.63
CA ALA A 89 16.55 -3.12 -1.84
C ALA A 89 17.77 -2.47 -2.50
N HIS A 90 18.11 -2.91 -3.71
CA HIS A 90 19.16 -2.30 -4.50
C HIS A 90 18.57 -1.30 -5.52
N PRO A 91 19.19 -0.13 -5.71
CA PRO A 91 18.77 0.81 -6.73
C PRO A 91 18.99 0.19 -8.12
N PHE A 92 18.00 0.34 -9.00
CA PHE A 92 18.17 -0.04 -10.39
C PHE A 92 19.11 0.95 -11.11
N PRO A 93 19.96 0.47 -12.04
CA PRO A 93 20.77 1.33 -12.87
C PRO A 93 19.90 2.34 -13.63
N GLU A 94 20.37 3.59 -13.65
CA GLU A 94 19.72 4.65 -14.41
C GLU A 94 19.81 4.38 -15.91
N LEU A 95 18.75 4.74 -16.64
CA LEU A 95 18.70 4.62 -18.09
C LEU A 95 18.94 6.00 -18.70
N LYS A 96 19.85 6.09 -19.67
CA LYS A 96 20.17 7.34 -20.36
C LYS A 96 19.18 7.62 -21.48
N GLN A 97 18.99 8.89 -21.79
CA GLN A 97 18.21 9.30 -22.95
C GLN A 97 18.81 8.70 -24.23
N GLY A 98 17.95 8.15 -25.08
CA GLY A 98 18.33 7.53 -26.34
C GLY A 98 18.76 6.08 -26.23
N GLU A 99 18.85 5.48 -25.03
CA GLU A 99 19.16 4.06 -24.90
C GLU A 99 18.03 3.18 -25.45
N ASN A 100 18.43 2.08 -26.09
CA ASN A 100 17.52 1.01 -26.44
C ASN A 100 17.14 0.23 -25.18
N ALA A 101 15.84 -0.03 -25.04
CA ALA A 101 15.28 -0.74 -23.92
C ALA A 101 14.12 -1.61 -24.40
N ARG A 102 13.65 -2.51 -23.53
CA ARG A 102 12.41 -3.26 -23.72
C ARG A 102 11.40 -2.84 -22.66
N ILE A 103 10.16 -2.61 -23.06
CA ILE A 103 9.07 -2.21 -22.18
C ILE A 103 8.06 -3.34 -22.05
N LEU A 104 7.48 -3.50 -20.87
CA LEU A 104 6.41 -4.48 -20.67
C LEU A 104 5.10 -3.98 -21.28
N ASN A 105 4.54 -4.74 -22.22
CA ASN A 105 3.17 -4.57 -22.68
C ASN A 105 2.21 -5.21 -21.67
N PHE A 106 1.31 -4.42 -21.08
CA PHE A 106 0.38 -4.93 -20.07
C PHE A 106 -0.76 -5.78 -20.63
N LYS A 107 -1.09 -5.64 -21.93
CA LYS A 107 -2.14 -6.44 -22.57
C LYS A 107 -1.65 -7.86 -22.81
N ASN A 108 -0.50 -7.97 -23.48
CA ASN A 108 0.03 -9.26 -23.95
C ASN A 108 1.04 -9.87 -22.97
N LYS A 109 1.45 -9.11 -21.93
CA LYS A 109 2.49 -9.48 -20.95
C LYS A 109 3.86 -9.78 -21.58
N THR A 110 4.12 -9.26 -22.76
CA THR A 110 5.37 -9.42 -23.53
C THR A 110 6.28 -8.21 -23.38
N TRP A 111 7.56 -8.40 -23.68
CA TRP A 111 8.57 -7.33 -23.71
C TRP A 111 8.75 -6.84 -25.14
N GLU A 112 8.54 -5.55 -25.36
CA GLU A 112 8.59 -4.92 -26.68
C GLU A 112 9.72 -3.89 -26.74
N SER A 113 10.38 -3.78 -27.89
CA SER A 113 11.47 -2.82 -28.07
C SER A 113 10.97 -1.38 -27.99
N ALA A 114 11.74 -0.53 -27.33
CA ALA A 114 11.46 0.88 -27.12
C ALA A 114 12.76 1.68 -26.95
N LYS A 115 12.66 3.00 -27.08
CA LYS A 115 13.77 3.92 -26.84
C LYS A 115 13.45 4.82 -25.66
N ILE A 116 14.43 5.04 -24.77
CA ILE A 116 14.25 5.96 -23.64
C ILE A 116 14.23 7.39 -24.16
N VAL A 117 13.17 8.13 -23.86
CA VAL A 117 13.03 9.55 -24.23
C VAL A 117 13.64 10.42 -23.14
N SER A 118 13.21 10.24 -21.89
CA SER A 118 13.72 11.00 -20.75
C SER A 118 13.29 10.40 -19.42
N LYS A 119 13.99 10.77 -18.34
CA LYS A 119 13.60 10.47 -16.96
C LYS A 119 12.55 11.49 -16.49
N HIS A 120 11.58 11.05 -15.70
CA HIS A 120 10.54 11.93 -15.18
C HIS A 120 11.10 12.84 -14.07
N LYS A 121 10.90 14.17 -14.19
CA LYS A 121 11.45 15.19 -13.27
C LYS A 121 11.09 14.93 -11.80
N LEU A 122 9.80 14.72 -11.50
CA LEU A 122 9.30 14.55 -10.13
C LEU A 122 9.35 13.10 -9.59
N HIS A 123 9.61 12.11 -10.45
CA HIS A 123 9.41 10.70 -10.09
C HIS A 123 10.60 9.88 -10.57
N PRO A 124 11.63 9.64 -9.73
CA PRO A 124 12.92 9.12 -10.16
C PRO A 124 12.86 7.70 -10.74
N ARG A 125 11.84 6.92 -10.38
CA ARG A 125 11.59 5.57 -10.92
C ARG A 125 10.72 5.56 -12.18
N SER A 126 10.32 6.71 -12.72
CA SER A 126 9.48 6.81 -13.92
C SER A 126 10.27 7.36 -15.11
N TYR A 127 10.05 6.79 -16.28
CA TYR A 127 10.66 7.19 -17.54
C TYR A 127 9.59 7.37 -18.62
N PHE A 128 9.86 8.29 -19.54
CA PHE A 128 9.16 8.39 -20.82
C PHE A 128 9.89 7.54 -21.84
N VAL A 129 9.15 6.67 -22.52
CA VAL A 129 9.68 5.68 -23.47
C VAL A 129 8.89 5.76 -24.78
N LYS A 130 9.57 5.68 -25.91
CA LYS A 130 8.96 5.67 -27.25
C LYS A 130 8.89 4.24 -27.76
N ASN A 131 7.68 3.76 -28.02
CA ASN A 131 7.39 2.48 -28.67
C ASN A 131 7.86 2.51 -30.15
N GLN A 132 8.10 1.34 -30.75
CA GLN A 132 8.14 1.13 -32.22
C GLN A 132 7.02 1.85 -32.99
N SER A 133 5.79 1.88 -32.47
CA SER A 133 4.64 2.59 -33.05
C SER A 133 4.74 4.13 -32.93
N GLY A 134 5.85 4.66 -32.42
CA GLY A 134 6.07 6.09 -32.20
C GLY A 134 5.41 6.68 -30.96
N LYS A 135 4.57 5.93 -30.24
CA LYS A 135 3.84 6.41 -29.06
C LYS A 135 4.76 6.58 -27.85
N ILE A 136 4.65 7.74 -27.19
CA ILE A 136 5.34 8.01 -25.93
C ILE A 136 4.49 7.51 -24.76
N LEU A 137 5.08 6.68 -23.91
CA LEU A 137 4.44 6.09 -22.75
C LEU A 137 5.22 6.44 -21.49
N ARG A 138 4.51 6.58 -20.37
CA ARG A 138 5.14 6.62 -19.05
C ARG A 138 5.23 5.20 -18.49
N ARG A 139 6.44 4.78 -18.10
CA ARG A 139 6.71 3.47 -17.52
C ARG A 139 7.59 3.59 -16.27
N ASN A 140 7.32 2.73 -15.29
CA ASN A 140 8.18 2.61 -14.12
C ASN A 140 9.41 1.77 -14.49
N ARG A 141 10.55 2.02 -13.86
CA ARG A 141 11.81 1.30 -14.06
C ARG A 141 11.66 -0.23 -13.96
N LYS A 142 10.75 -0.73 -13.12
CA LYS A 142 10.44 -2.18 -13.02
C LYS A 142 9.81 -2.78 -14.29
N HIS A 143 9.21 -1.95 -15.13
CA HIS A 143 8.59 -2.34 -16.40
C HIS A 143 9.49 -2.05 -17.61
N ILE A 144 10.78 -1.81 -17.37
CA ILE A 144 11.77 -1.50 -18.41
C ILE A 144 12.98 -2.42 -18.20
N ARG A 145 13.39 -3.13 -19.25
CA ARG A 145 14.61 -3.95 -19.30
C ARG A 145 15.60 -3.33 -20.26
N LYS A 146 16.89 -3.49 -19.97
CA LYS A 146 17.94 -3.26 -20.96
C LYS A 146 17.96 -4.43 -21.95
#